data_AF-A0A7J5V174-F1
#
_entry.id   AF-A0A7J5V174-F1
#
_cell.length_a   1.000
_cell.length_b   1.000
_cell.length_c   1.000
_cell.angle_alpha   90.00
_cell.angle_beta   90.00
_cell.angle_gamma   90.00
#
_symmetry.space_group_name_H-M   'P 1'
#
loop_
_entity.id
_entity.type
_entity.pdbx_description
1 polymer ?
#
loop_
_entity_poly.entity_id
_entity_poly.type
_entity_poly.pdbx_seq_one_letter_code
_entity_poly.pdbx_strand_id
1 'polypeptide(L)'
;MKIVFSLMPVLLFLTGLFLMDSFKLVSKKNLVLAILWGGLAAWFSYLSNEWLSSHFTLSFENFTRYFAPIVEEVLKALFVFFLIARRKIGFSIDAAIYGFASGTGFALIENMVYIYFIGDEPSMMLWMLRGFGTALMHGGCTAIVALLIMGGIQREKKLFFSVPSGLFVAIIVHSAFNHFFLNPYLQTLLIFVLLPVFFGFIFKQSTSSLQNWLEMEFSNEVEILRMIRQGKFSGTRSGAYIAGLRAHFDSEMIVDLYNYLSLYLELSIKAKRNLMLKENGFTPIAENDTIEKLTELKALRKQVGKTGELALQPLIRIKHRELWKLSQLENS
;
A
#
# COMPACT_ATOMS: atom_id res chain seq x y z
N MET A 1 -33.35 3.60 -7.22
CA MET A 1 -32.86 2.27 -6.75
C MET A 1 -31.63 1.79 -7.53
N LYS A 2 -31.57 1.92 -8.87
CA LYS A 2 -30.43 1.49 -9.71
C LYS A 2 -29.05 1.97 -9.22
N ILE A 3 -28.91 3.27 -8.94
CA ILE A 3 -27.68 3.90 -8.39
C ILE A 3 -27.24 3.24 -7.08
N VAL A 4 -28.19 2.93 -6.20
CA VAL A 4 -27.88 2.34 -4.90
C VAL A 4 -27.25 0.95 -5.09
N PHE A 5 -27.87 0.09 -5.89
CA PHE A 5 -27.38 -1.28 -6.06
C PHE A 5 -26.12 -1.37 -6.93
N SER A 6 -25.87 -0.41 -7.83
CA SER A 6 -24.66 -0.39 -8.64
C SER A 6 -23.44 0.19 -7.90
N LEU A 7 -23.63 1.07 -6.90
CA LEU A 7 -22.52 1.76 -6.23
C LEU A 7 -22.32 1.38 -4.75
N MET A 8 -23.41 1.19 -4.02
CA MET A 8 -23.35 0.96 -2.58
C MET A 8 -22.54 -0.29 -2.20
N PRO A 9 -22.65 -1.44 -2.89
CA PRO A 9 -21.91 -2.64 -2.50
C PRO A 9 -20.40 -2.45 -2.41
N VAL A 10 -19.79 -1.84 -3.43
CA VAL A 10 -18.33 -1.63 -3.46
C VAL A 10 -17.89 -0.60 -2.42
N LEU A 11 -18.68 0.45 -2.17
CA LEU A 11 -18.41 1.45 -1.14
C LEU A 11 -18.52 0.87 0.27
N LEU A 12 -19.54 0.04 0.53
CA LEU A 12 -19.68 -0.68 1.79
C LEU A 12 -18.52 -1.64 2.02
N PHE A 13 -18.11 -2.38 0.97
CA PHE A 13 -16.98 -3.29 1.06
C PHE A 13 -15.68 -2.52 1.37
N LEU A 14 -15.39 -1.43 0.64
CA LEU A 14 -14.22 -0.58 0.91
C LEU A 14 -14.25 0.00 2.33
N THR A 15 -15.43 0.42 2.80
CA THR A 15 -15.60 0.91 4.17
C THR A 15 -15.32 -0.20 5.18
N GLY A 16 -15.81 -1.42 4.94
CA GLY A 16 -15.49 -2.60 5.75
C GLY A 16 -13.98 -2.86 5.82
N LEU A 17 -13.30 -2.85 4.68
CA LEU A 17 -11.83 -3.01 4.63
C LEU A 17 -11.10 -1.92 5.43
N PHE A 18 -11.54 -0.66 5.32
CA PHE A 18 -10.97 0.45 6.07
C PHE A 18 -11.18 0.30 7.59
N LEU A 19 -12.35 -0.19 8.01
CA LEU A 19 -12.66 -0.42 9.43
C LEU A 19 -11.92 -1.62 10.01
N MET A 20 -11.59 -2.62 9.19
CA MET A 20 -10.82 -3.79 9.58
C MET A 20 -9.31 -3.50 9.75
N ASP A 21 -8.82 -2.32 9.32
CA ASP A 21 -7.43 -1.89 9.53
C ASP A 21 -7.17 -1.51 11.00
N SER A 22 -6.85 -2.51 11.83
CA SER A 22 -6.66 -2.34 13.29
C SER A 22 -5.57 -1.32 13.62
N PHE A 23 -4.48 -1.29 12.86
CA PHE A 23 -3.36 -0.39 13.07
C PHE A 23 -3.57 1.02 12.50
N LYS A 24 -4.69 1.26 11.80
CA LYS A 24 -5.01 2.55 11.15
C LYS A 24 -3.82 3.05 10.32
N LEU A 25 -3.29 2.17 9.49
CA LEU A 25 -2.20 2.42 8.55
C LEU A 25 -2.67 3.30 7.38
N VAL A 26 -3.94 3.16 7.00
CA VAL A 26 -4.53 3.90 5.90
C VAL A 26 -4.86 5.33 6.32
N SER A 27 -4.30 6.31 5.60
CA SER A 27 -4.66 7.71 5.78
C SER A 27 -5.91 8.03 4.98
N LYS A 28 -6.88 8.70 5.62
CA LYS A 28 -8.13 9.13 4.98
C LYS A 28 -7.87 9.97 3.72
N LYS A 29 -6.86 10.84 3.76
CA LYS A 29 -6.46 11.68 2.62
C LYS A 29 -6.04 10.83 1.42
N ASN A 30 -5.12 9.88 1.61
CA ASN A 30 -4.67 9.04 0.51
C ASN A 30 -5.75 8.07 0.04
N LEU A 31 -6.66 7.67 0.92
CA LEU A 31 -7.81 6.84 0.58
C LEU A 31 -8.75 7.56 -0.40
N VAL A 32 -9.11 8.81 -0.08
CA VAL A 32 -9.92 9.65 -0.96
C VAL A 32 -9.18 9.92 -2.27
N LEU A 33 -7.89 10.24 -2.22
CA LEU A 33 -7.10 10.44 -3.44
C LEU A 33 -7.02 9.17 -4.30
N ALA A 34 -6.99 7.97 -3.71
CA ALA A 34 -7.04 6.72 -4.45
C ALA A 34 -8.37 6.54 -5.18
N ILE A 35 -9.50 6.83 -4.52
CA ILE A 35 -10.83 6.80 -5.14
C ILE A 35 -10.90 7.81 -6.31
N LEU A 36 -10.45 9.05 -6.08
CA LEU A 36 -10.45 10.08 -7.11
C LEU A 36 -9.57 9.69 -8.30
N TRP A 37 -8.38 9.12 -8.04
CA TRP A 37 -7.53 8.59 -9.09
C TRP A 37 -8.22 7.47 -9.87
N GLY A 38 -8.90 6.54 -9.18
CA GLY A 38 -9.69 5.50 -9.82
C GLY A 38 -10.68 6.05 -10.83
N GLY A 39 -11.41 7.10 -10.45
CA GLY A 39 -12.34 7.78 -11.35
C GLY A 39 -11.65 8.45 -12.53
N LEU A 40 -10.51 9.12 -12.32
CA LEU A 40 -9.69 9.66 -13.41
C LEU A 40 -9.16 8.56 -14.33
N ALA A 41 -8.75 7.42 -13.77
CA ALA A 41 -8.29 6.27 -14.52
C ALA A 41 -9.40 5.70 -15.41
N ALA A 42 -10.66 5.67 -14.95
CA ALA A 42 -11.80 5.30 -15.80
C ALA A 42 -11.99 6.26 -16.98
N TRP A 43 -11.88 7.57 -16.74
CA TRP A 43 -11.96 8.58 -17.80
C TRP A 43 -10.84 8.41 -18.83
N PHE A 44 -9.58 8.32 -18.39
CA PHE A 44 -8.46 8.08 -19.29
C PHE A 44 -8.56 6.73 -20.01
N SER A 45 -9.07 5.71 -19.33
CA SER A 45 -9.26 4.39 -19.95
C SER A 45 -10.31 4.44 -21.04
N TYR A 46 -11.42 5.15 -20.84
CA TYR A 46 -12.44 5.34 -21.86
C TYR A 46 -11.84 5.97 -23.12
N LEU A 47 -11.13 7.11 -22.98
CA LEU A 47 -10.48 7.79 -24.11
C LEU A 47 -9.43 6.90 -24.81
N SER A 48 -8.60 6.21 -24.03
CA SER A 48 -7.55 5.33 -24.56
C SER A 48 -8.16 4.15 -25.31
N ASN A 49 -9.21 3.54 -24.75
CA ASN A 49 -9.89 2.39 -25.33
C ASN A 49 -10.64 2.77 -26.61
N GLU A 50 -11.30 3.92 -26.64
CA GLU A 50 -11.96 4.44 -27.86
C GLU A 50 -10.95 4.73 -28.97
N TRP A 51 -9.83 5.38 -28.63
CA TRP A 51 -8.75 5.61 -29.58
C TRP A 51 -8.14 4.30 -30.09
N LEU A 52 -7.81 3.35 -29.21
CA LEU A 52 -7.27 2.05 -29.61
C LEU A 52 -8.27 1.27 -30.49
N SER A 53 -9.54 1.21 -30.10
CA SER A 53 -10.57 0.47 -30.83
C SER A 53 -10.83 1.03 -32.23
N SER A 54 -10.55 2.30 -32.50
CA SER A 54 -10.66 2.89 -33.85
C SER A 54 -9.46 2.58 -34.76
N HIS A 55 -8.31 2.20 -34.19
CA HIS A 55 -7.08 1.88 -34.93
C HIS A 55 -6.87 0.38 -35.13
N PHE A 56 -7.47 -0.46 -34.28
CA PHE A 56 -7.41 -1.92 -34.41
C PHE A 56 -8.70 -2.47 -35.00
N THR A 57 -8.61 -3.33 -36.01
CA THR A 57 -9.76 -4.04 -36.63
C THR A 57 -10.16 -5.27 -35.80
N LEU A 58 -10.27 -5.12 -34.48
CA LEU A 58 -10.72 -6.18 -33.58
C LEU A 58 -12.23 -6.10 -33.39
N SER A 59 -12.89 -7.25 -33.20
CA SER A 59 -14.27 -7.26 -32.73
C SER A 59 -14.35 -6.60 -31.35
N PHE A 60 -15.47 -5.92 -31.07
CA PHE A 60 -15.74 -5.30 -29.77
C PHE A 60 -15.58 -6.31 -28.61
N GLU A 61 -16.00 -7.56 -28.84
CA GLU A 61 -15.86 -8.66 -27.89
C GLU A 61 -14.39 -9.01 -27.59
N ASN A 62 -13.54 -9.13 -28.61
CA ASN A 62 -12.11 -9.40 -28.40
C ASN A 62 -11.39 -8.21 -27.75
N PHE A 63 -11.78 -7.00 -28.13
CA PHE A 63 -11.20 -5.79 -27.55
C PHE A 63 -11.47 -5.68 -26.05
N THR A 64 -12.73 -5.86 -25.63
CA THR A 64 -13.16 -5.81 -24.23
C THR A 64 -12.61 -6.98 -23.40
N ARG A 65 -12.34 -8.13 -24.01
CA ARG A 65 -11.76 -9.29 -23.33
C ARG A 65 -10.26 -9.22 -23.12
N TYR A 66 -9.50 -8.63 -24.04
CA TYR A 66 -8.03 -8.71 -24.00
C TYR A 66 -7.34 -7.36 -23.87
N PHE A 67 -7.77 -6.33 -24.60
CA PHE A 67 -7.06 -5.05 -24.64
C PHE A 67 -7.53 -4.09 -23.55
N ALA A 68 -8.85 -3.95 -23.36
CA ALA A 68 -9.39 -3.08 -22.33
C ALA A 68 -8.85 -3.41 -20.91
N PRO A 69 -8.78 -4.69 -20.48
CA PRO A 69 -8.23 -5.03 -19.16
C PRO A 69 -6.78 -4.58 -18.97
N ILE A 70 -5.95 -4.60 -20.02
CA ILE A 70 -4.56 -4.15 -19.96
C ILE A 70 -4.51 -2.66 -19.63
N VAL A 71 -5.23 -1.85 -20.41
CA VAL A 71 -5.27 -0.39 -20.25
C VAL A 71 -5.81 -0.03 -18.87
N GLU A 72 -6.91 -0.66 -18.49
CA GLU A 72 -7.60 -0.39 -17.24
C GLU A 72 -6.74 -0.71 -16.02
N GLU A 73 -6.17 -1.91 -15.93
CA GLU A 73 -5.36 -2.30 -14.77
C GLU A 73 -4.08 -1.47 -14.67
N VAL A 74 -3.44 -1.12 -15.81
CA VAL A 74 -2.26 -0.25 -15.82
C VAL A 74 -2.61 1.12 -15.24
N LEU A 75 -3.67 1.76 -15.74
CA LEU A 75 -4.07 3.11 -15.30
C LEU A 75 -4.48 3.11 -13.82
N LYS A 76 -5.27 2.13 -13.37
CA LYS A 76 -5.67 1.99 -11.96
C LYS A 76 -4.47 1.81 -11.02
N ALA A 77 -3.45 1.08 -11.44
CA ALA A 77 -2.28 0.76 -10.63
C ALA A 77 -1.30 1.94 -10.46
N LEU A 78 -1.33 2.95 -11.33
CA LEU A 78 -0.36 4.06 -11.30
C LEU A 78 -0.31 4.80 -9.96
N PHE A 79 -1.46 5.05 -9.33
CA PHE A 79 -1.49 5.73 -8.03
C PHE A 79 -0.99 4.86 -6.89
N VAL A 80 -1.28 3.56 -6.91
CA VAL A 80 -0.72 2.60 -5.95
C VAL A 80 0.80 2.58 -6.07
N PHE A 81 1.32 2.49 -7.30
CA PHE A 81 2.75 2.57 -7.56
C PHE A 81 3.35 3.87 -7.00
N PHE A 82 2.71 5.01 -7.24
CA PHE A 82 3.13 6.30 -6.71
C PHE A 82 3.21 6.31 -5.17
N LEU A 83 2.19 5.79 -4.48
CA LEU A 83 2.19 5.74 -3.02
C LEU A 83 3.29 4.82 -2.47
N ILE A 84 3.53 3.67 -3.09
CA ILE A 84 4.61 2.75 -2.72
C ILE A 84 5.99 3.39 -2.97
N ALA A 85 6.16 4.06 -4.11
CA ALA A 85 7.39 4.78 -4.44
C ALA A 85 7.68 5.91 -3.44
N ARG A 86 6.63 6.61 -3.00
CA ARG A 86 6.68 7.66 -1.96
C ARG A 86 6.72 7.12 -0.52
N ARG A 87 6.82 5.81 -0.33
CA ARG A 87 6.88 5.15 0.99
C ARG A 87 5.68 5.48 1.88
N LYS A 88 4.50 5.71 1.29
CA LYS A 88 3.24 5.93 2.01
C LYS A 88 2.44 4.63 2.23
N ILE A 89 2.90 3.53 1.63
CA ILE A 89 2.40 2.17 1.84
C ILE A 89 3.56 1.34 2.39
N GLY A 90 3.32 0.55 3.44
CA GLY A 90 4.37 -0.20 4.14
C GLY A 90 4.08 -1.69 4.33
N PHE A 91 2.80 -2.07 4.37
CA PHE A 91 2.36 -3.44 4.63
C PHE A 91 1.46 -3.95 3.49
N SER A 92 0.99 -5.18 3.61
CA SER A 92 0.11 -5.78 2.60
C SER A 92 -1.33 -5.28 2.78
N ILE A 93 -1.74 -5.03 4.02
CA ILE A 93 -3.08 -4.55 4.38
C ILE A 93 -3.39 -3.16 3.80
N ASP A 94 -2.53 -2.16 4.04
CA ASP A 94 -2.71 -0.80 3.53
C ASP A 94 -2.61 -0.77 1.99
N ALA A 95 -1.70 -1.54 1.41
CA ALA A 95 -1.59 -1.70 -0.03
C ALA A 95 -2.89 -2.23 -0.65
N ALA A 96 -3.45 -3.30 -0.08
CA ALA A 96 -4.69 -3.89 -0.57
C ALA A 96 -5.86 -2.91 -0.47
N ILE A 97 -5.94 -2.13 0.61
CA ILE A 97 -7.00 -1.12 0.78
C ILE A 97 -6.86 0.01 -0.24
N TYR A 98 -5.65 0.57 -0.43
CA TYR A 98 -5.45 1.62 -1.45
C TYR A 98 -5.66 1.11 -2.88
N GLY A 99 -5.25 -0.13 -3.16
CA GLY A 99 -5.53 -0.79 -4.44
C GLY A 99 -7.03 -0.97 -4.67
N PHE A 100 -7.74 -1.50 -3.67
CA PHE A 100 -9.19 -1.64 -3.73
C PHE A 100 -9.90 -0.30 -3.89
N ALA A 101 -9.42 0.76 -3.22
CA ALA A 101 -9.97 2.10 -3.33
C ALA A 101 -9.81 2.70 -4.75
N SER A 102 -8.66 2.48 -5.39
CA SER A 102 -8.45 2.87 -6.80
C SER A 102 -9.41 2.12 -7.74
N GLY A 103 -9.54 0.80 -7.59
CA GLY A 103 -10.51 0.01 -8.36
C GLY A 103 -11.97 0.40 -8.06
N THR A 104 -12.28 0.79 -6.82
CA THR A 104 -13.60 1.30 -6.42
C THR A 104 -13.93 2.58 -7.18
N GLY A 105 -13.02 3.57 -7.17
CA GLY A 105 -13.20 4.82 -7.90
C GLY A 105 -13.45 4.60 -9.39
N PHE A 106 -12.72 3.66 -9.99
CA PHE A 106 -12.90 3.27 -11.38
C PHE A 106 -14.31 2.71 -11.63
N ALA A 107 -14.72 1.73 -10.82
CA ALA A 107 -16.03 1.09 -10.94
C ALA A 107 -17.19 2.07 -10.73
N LEU A 108 -17.03 3.08 -9.87
CA LEU A 108 -18.06 4.10 -9.66
C LEU A 108 -18.32 4.90 -10.95
N ILE A 109 -17.25 5.41 -11.58
CA ILE A 109 -17.39 6.17 -12.82
C ILE A 109 -17.90 5.29 -13.96
N GLU A 110 -17.38 4.07 -14.09
CA GLU A 110 -17.87 3.12 -15.08
C GLU A 110 -19.37 2.85 -14.89
N ASN A 111 -19.81 2.52 -13.68
CA ASN A 111 -21.22 2.27 -13.42
C ASN A 111 -22.11 3.50 -13.67
N MET A 112 -21.63 4.72 -13.40
CA MET A 112 -22.35 5.95 -13.76
C MET A 112 -22.51 6.11 -15.26
N VAL A 113 -21.44 5.86 -16.02
CA VAL A 113 -21.47 5.88 -17.49
C VAL A 113 -22.48 4.86 -18.03
N TYR A 114 -22.46 3.63 -17.52
CA TYR A 114 -23.43 2.60 -17.92
C TYR A 114 -24.87 2.97 -17.56
N ILE A 115 -25.12 3.58 -16.40
CA ILE A 115 -26.46 4.07 -16.03
C ILE A 115 -26.94 5.14 -17.02
N TYR A 116 -26.06 6.08 -17.38
CA TYR A 116 -26.39 7.16 -18.29
C TYR A 116 -26.71 6.66 -19.71
N PHE A 117 -25.90 5.75 -20.25
CA PHE A 117 -26.05 5.29 -21.64
C PHE A 117 -27.13 4.20 -21.84
N ILE A 118 -27.36 3.33 -20.85
CA ILE A 118 -28.37 2.26 -20.98
C ILE A 118 -29.79 2.76 -20.62
N GLY A 119 -29.89 3.85 -19.85
CA GLY A 119 -31.18 4.48 -19.54
C GLY A 119 -32.08 3.64 -18.63
N ASP A 120 -33.41 3.73 -18.83
CA ASP A 120 -34.39 3.22 -17.86
C ASP A 120 -34.87 1.77 -18.05
N GLU A 121 -34.58 1.17 -19.20
CA GLU A 121 -34.95 -0.19 -19.62
C GLU A 121 -34.35 -1.37 -18.80
N PRO A 122 -33.13 -1.32 -18.24
CA PRO A 122 -32.50 -2.53 -17.70
C PRO A 122 -33.09 -2.99 -16.37
N SER A 123 -33.15 -4.32 -16.21
CA SER A 123 -33.65 -4.97 -15.00
C SER A 123 -32.84 -4.59 -13.76
N MET A 124 -33.51 -4.55 -12.62
CA MET A 124 -32.87 -4.32 -11.32
C MET A 124 -31.69 -5.27 -11.06
N MET A 125 -31.83 -6.49 -11.55
CA MET A 125 -30.83 -7.55 -11.45
C MET A 125 -29.50 -7.18 -12.13
N LEU A 126 -29.52 -6.49 -13.28
CA LEU A 126 -28.30 -6.02 -13.93
C LEU A 126 -27.47 -5.14 -12.99
N TRP A 127 -28.12 -4.22 -12.28
CA TRP A 127 -27.43 -3.30 -11.36
C TRP A 127 -26.87 -4.01 -10.13
N MET A 128 -27.55 -5.05 -9.65
CA MET A 128 -27.01 -5.92 -8.61
C MET A 128 -25.77 -6.68 -9.10
N LEU A 129 -25.82 -7.26 -10.31
CA LEU A 129 -24.68 -7.96 -10.90
C LEU A 129 -23.49 -7.02 -11.11
N ARG A 130 -23.72 -5.78 -11.56
CA ARG A 130 -22.65 -4.79 -11.72
C ARG A 130 -22.08 -4.32 -10.38
N GLY A 131 -22.93 -4.11 -9.36
CA GLY A 131 -22.47 -3.68 -8.04
C GLY A 131 -21.72 -4.74 -7.24
N PHE A 132 -22.22 -5.97 -7.21
CA PHE A 132 -21.61 -7.08 -6.47
C PHE A 132 -20.59 -7.88 -7.28
N GLY A 133 -20.68 -7.85 -8.62
CA GLY A 133 -19.76 -8.55 -9.52
C GLY A 133 -18.69 -7.59 -10.02
N THR A 134 -19.03 -6.81 -11.05
CA THR A 134 -18.07 -5.94 -11.77
C THR A 134 -17.34 -4.98 -10.84
N ALA A 135 -18.05 -4.25 -9.96
CA ALA A 135 -17.42 -3.25 -9.11
C ALA A 135 -16.46 -3.86 -8.07
N LEU A 136 -16.84 -5.00 -7.47
CA LEU A 136 -15.96 -5.76 -6.58
C LEU A 136 -14.77 -6.37 -7.35
N MET A 137 -14.96 -6.77 -8.60
CA MET A 137 -13.89 -7.24 -9.49
C MET A 137 -12.85 -6.14 -9.73
N HIS A 138 -13.24 -4.92 -10.13
CA HIS A 138 -12.26 -3.83 -10.35
C HIS A 138 -11.48 -3.54 -9.07
N GLY A 139 -12.15 -3.46 -7.92
CA GLY A 139 -11.50 -3.30 -6.62
C GLY A 139 -10.53 -4.45 -6.31
N GLY A 140 -10.96 -5.69 -6.49
CA GLY A 140 -10.17 -6.90 -6.25
C GLY A 140 -8.93 -6.99 -7.12
N CYS A 141 -9.06 -6.76 -8.43
CA CYS A 141 -7.94 -6.78 -9.38
C CYS A 141 -6.85 -5.78 -8.98
N THR A 142 -7.21 -4.53 -8.71
CA THR A 142 -6.22 -3.51 -8.32
C THR A 142 -5.64 -3.76 -6.92
N ALA A 143 -6.41 -4.35 -6.00
CA ALA A 143 -5.88 -4.83 -4.73
C ALA A 143 -4.84 -5.95 -4.90
N ILE A 144 -5.06 -6.89 -5.82
CA ILE A 144 -4.08 -7.95 -6.17
C ILE A 144 -2.79 -7.33 -6.72
N VAL A 145 -2.88 -6.33 -7.60
CA VAL A 145 -1.69 -5.60 -8.09
C VAL A 145 -0.89 -5.04 -6.91
N ALA A 146 -1.56 -4.33 -6.01
CA ALA A 146 -0.94 -3.71 -4.84
C ALA A 146 -0.27 -4.75 -3.93
N LEU A 147 -0.96 -5.86 -3.66
CA LEU A 147 -0.49 -6.95 -2.82
C LEU A 147 0.76 -7.64 -3.39
N LEU A 148 0.77 -7.94 -4.68
CA LEU A 148 1.90 -8.62 -5.32
C LEU A 148 3.13 -7.71 -5.41
N ILE A 149 2.93 -6.40 -5.67
CA ILE A 149 4.01 -5.42 -5.62
C ILE A 149 4.60 -5.37 -4.21
N MET A 150 3.76 -5.23 -3.18
CA MET A 150 4.24 -5.15 -1.80
C MET A 150 4.86 -6.43 -1.29
N GLY A 151 4.32 -7.60 -1.66
CA GLY A 151 4.93 -8.89 -1.36
C GLY A 151 6.33 -9.02 -1.99
N GLY A 152 6.53 -8.50 -3.19
CA GLY A 152 7.86 -8.40 -3.82
C GLY A 152 8.82 -7.52 -3.02
N ILE A 153 8.37 -6.32 -2.62
CA ILE A 153 9.18 -5.35 -1.86
C ILE A 153 9.53 -5.87 -0.47
N GLN A 154 8.62 -6.57 0.19
CA GLN A 154 8.87 -7.21 1.48
C GLN A 154 9.89 -8.35 1.38
N ARG A 155 10.03 -8.97 0.21
CA ARG A 155 11.09 -9.93 -0.13
C ARG A 155 12.31 -9.25 -0.77
N GLU A 156 12.47 -7.94 -0.55
CA GLU A 156 13.62 -7.14 -0.99
C GLU A 156 13.77 -7.01 -2.52
N LYS A 157 12.74 -7.36 -3.29
CA LYS A 157 12.74 -7.04 -4.72
C LYS A 157 12.62 -5.54 -4.93
N LYS A 158 13.32 -5.02 -5.94
CA LYS A 158 13.13 -3.63 -6.37
C LYS A 158 11.69 -3.44 -6.85
N LEU A 159 11.13 -2.26 -6.59
CA LEU A 159 9.76 -1.89 -6.99
C LEU A 159 9.49 -2.20 -8.47
N PHE A 160 10.39 -1.79 -9.36
CA PHE A 160 10.28 -2.00 -10.81
C PHE A 160 10.08 -3.48 -11.20
N PHE A 161 10.77 -4.42 -10.53
CA PHE A 161 10.65 -5.84 -10.82
C PHE A 161 9.43 -6.51 -10.20
N SER A 162 8.73 -5.82 -9.29
CA SER A 162 7.53 -6.36 -8.62
C SER A 162 6.24 -5.96 -9.34
N VAL A 163 6.28 -4.91 -10.17
CA VAL A 163 5.13 -4.39 -10.93
C VAL A 163 4.58 -5.39 -11.96
N PRO A 164 5.41 -6.03 -12.83
CA PRO A 164 4.90 -6.88 -13.89
C PRO A 164 4.08 -8.08 -13.37
N SER A 165 4.50 -8.69 -12.25
CA SER A 165 3.75 -9.81 -11.66
C SER A 165 2.37 -9.38 -11.15
N GLY A 166 2.26 -8.19 -10.58
CA GLY A 166 0.97 -7.67 -10.11
C GLY A 166 0.00 -7.43 -11.26
N LEU A 167 0.47 -6.69 -12.27
CA LEU A 167 -0.32 -6.37 -13.46
C LEU A 167 -0.73 -7.62 -14.23
N PHE A 168 0.21 -8.55 -14.47
CA PHE A 168 -0.07 -9.77 -15.22
C PHE A 168 -1.22 -10.58 -14.61
N VAL A 169 -1.19 -10.80 -13.29
CA VAL A 169 -2.25 -11.55 -12.60
C VAL A 169 -3.58 -10.81 -12.66
N ALA A 170 -3.58 -9.49 -12.41
CA ALA A 170 -4.81 -8.70 -12.45
C ALA A 170 -5.44 -8.66 -13.85
N ILE A 171 -4.63 -8.51 -14.90
CA ILE A 171 -5.08 -8.53 -16.29
C ILE A 171 -5.71 -9.87 -16.65
N ILE A 172 -5.11 -11.00 -16.21
CA ILE A 172 -5.69 -12.33 -16.44
C ILE A 172 -7.03 -12.48 -15.71
N VAL A 173 -7.11 -12.08 -14.44
CA VAL A 173 -8.34 -12.19 -13.65
C VAL A 173 -9.46 -11.34 -14.26
N HIS A 174 -9.15 -10.10 -14.64
CA HIS A 174 -10.10 -9.21 -15.29
C HIS A 174 -10.51 -9.73 -16.67
N SER A 175 -9.56 -10.14 -17.49
CA SER A 175 -9.85 -10.75 -18.79
C SER A 175 -10.77 -11.97 -18.63
N ALA A 176 -10.45 -12.88 -17.71
CA ALA A 176 -11.28 -14.06 -17.43
C ALA A 176 -12.70 -13.71 -16.95
N PHE A 177 -12.85 -12.62 -16.20
CA PHE A 177 -14.18 -12.09 -15.84
C PHE A 177 -14.96 -11.68 -17.09
N ASN A 178 -14.34 -10.92 -18.00
CA ASN A 178 -14.95 -10.44 -19.25
C ASN A 178 -15.21 -11.55 -20.29
N HIS A 179 -14.64 -12.73 -20.11
CA HIS A 179 -14.94 -13.89 -20.97
C HIS A 179 -16.30 -14.51 -20.65
N PHE A 180 -16.90 -14.23 -19.49
CA PHE A 180 -18.16 -14.84 -19.06
C PHE A 180 -18.17 -16.37 -19.18
N PHE A 181 -17.04 -17.03 -18.84
CA PHE A 181 -16.93 -18.50 -18.85
C PHE A 181 -17.99 -19.18 -17.96
N LEU A 182 -18.49 -18.45 -16.96
CA LEU A 182 -19.60 -18.84 -16.12
C LEU A 182 -20.74 -17.84 -16.34
N ASN A 183 -21.97 -18.27 -16.05
CA ASN A 183 -23.11 -17.37 -16.03
C ASN A 183 -22.83 -16.17 -15.08
N PRO A 184 -23.17 -14.92 -15.45
CA PRO A 184 -22.99 -13.72 -14.62
C PRO A 184 -23.47 -13.84 -13.17
N TYR A 185 -24.55 -14.59 -12.91
CA TYR A 185 -25.05 -14.85 -11.55
C TYR A 185 -24.03 -15.61 -10.71
N LEU A 186 -23.45 -16.67 -11.28
CA LEU A 186 -22.43 -17.49 -10.62
C LEU A 186 -21.13 -16.73 -10.43
N GLN A 187 -20.68 -15.96 -11.43
CA GLN A 187 -19.48 -15.12 -11.29
C GLN A 187 -19.64 -14.11 -10.15
N THR A 188 -20.79 -13.44 -10.08
CA THR A 188 -21.09 -12.47 -9.03
C THR A 188 -21.10 -13.12 -7.65
N LEU A 189 -21.75 -14.28 -7.52
CA LEU A 189 -21.78 -15.03 -6.26
C LEU A 189 -20.37 -15.46 -5.84
N LEU A 190 -19.56 -15.95 -6.78
CA LEU A 190 -18.17 -16.34 -6.51
C LEU A 190 -17.34 -15.15 -6.01
N ILE A 191 -17.42 -14.00 -6.65
CA ILE A 191 -16.70 -12.79 -6.19
C ILE A 191 -17.19 -12.36 -4.81
N PHE A 192 -18.51 -12.31 -4.62
CA PHE A 192 -19.11 -11.90 -3.36
C PHE A 192 -18.67 -12.77 -2.18
N VAL A 193 -18.43 -14.07 -2.41
CA VAL A 193 -17.97 -15.00 -1.37
C VAL A 193 -16.43 -15.02 -1.26
N LEU A 194 -15.72 -15.21 -2.37
CA LEU A 194 -14.28 -15.43 -2.37
C LEU A 194 -13.49 -14.19 -1.99
N LEU A 195 -13.96 -13.00 -2.38
CA LEU A 195 -13.25 -11.75 -2.14
C LEU A 195 -13.17 -11.42 -0.63
N PRO A 196 -14.25 -11.44 0.18
CA PRO A 196 -14.13 -11.26 1.62
C PRO A 196 -13.25 -12.33 2.30
N VAL A 197 -13.33 -13.59 1.87
CA VAL A 197 -12.45 -14.66 2.39
C VAL A 197 -10.98 -14.36 2.10
N PHE A 198 -10.67 -13.94 0.87
CA PHE A 198 -9.34 -13.53 0.45
C PHE A 198 -8.82 -12.37 1.32
N PHE A 199 -9.60 -11.30 1.46
CA PHE A 199 -9.21 -10.16 2.30
C PHE A 199 -9.07 -10.54 3.78
N GLY A 200 -9.95 -11.37 4.32
CA GLY A 200 -9.85 -11.87 5.70
C GLY A 200 -8.54 -12.63 5.94
N PHE A 201 -8.13 -13.49 5.00
CA PHE A 201 -6.84 -14.18 5.06
C PHE A 201 -5.65 -13.21 5.01
N ILE A 202 -5.68 -12.26 4.05
CA ILE A 202 -4.62 -11.26 3.89
C ILE A 202 -4.49 -10.38 5.14
N PHE A 203 -5.60 -9.94 5.72
CA PHE A 203 -5.60 -9.10 6.92
C PHE A 203 -5.04 -9.87 8.11
N LYS A 204 -5.49 -11.11 8.34
CA LYS A 204 -4.95 -11.96 9.41
C LYS A 204 -3.44 -12.15 9.26
N GLN A 205 -2.97 -12.50 8.06
CA GLN A 205 -1.55 -12.72 7.79
C GLN A 205 -0.72 -11.43 7.93
N SER A 206 -1.23 -10.30 7.42
CA SER A 206 -0.54 -9.01 7.47
C SER A 206 -0.48 -8.45 8.89
N THR A 207 -1.55 -8.58 9.67
CA THR A 207 -1.62 -8.16 11.08
C THR A 207 -0.63 -8.96 11.93
N SER A 208 -0.61 -10.28 11.79
CA SER A 208 0.38 -11.12 12.49
C SER A 208 1.82 -10.78 12.07
N SER A 209 2.06 -10.51 10.79
CA SER A 209 3.38 -10.08 10.31
C SER A 209 3.81 -8.74 10.90
N LEU A 210 2.89 -7.79 11.04
CA LEU A 210 3.12 -6.48 11.62
C LEU A 210 3.38 -6.56 13.13
N GLN A 211 2.59 -7.33 13.87
CA GLN A 211 2.79 -7.57 15.31
C GLN A 211 4.17 -8.19 15.58
N ASN A 212 4.52 -9.28 14.88
CA ASN A 212 5.83 -9.92 15.03
C ASN A 212 6.99 -8.96 14.72
N TRP A 213 6.82 -8.10 13.70
CA TRP A 213 7.81 -7.08 13.36
C TRP A 213 7.95 -6.02 14.46
N LEU A 214 6.83 -5.57 15.04
CA LEU A 214 6.84 -4.63 16.16
C LEU A 214 7.56 -5.24 17.37
N GLU A 215 7.17 -6.45 17.79
CA GLU A 215 7.72 -7.10 18.99
C GLU A 215 9.23 -7.36 18.90
N MET A 216 9.68 -7.94 17.77
CA MET A 216 11.09 -8.30 17.59
C MET A 216 12.00 -7.08 17.58
N GLU A 217 11.60 -6.01 16.91
CA GLU A 217 12.48 -4.85 16.74
C GLU A 217 12.34 -3.84 17.87
N PHE A 218 11.16 -3.65 18.45
CA PHE A 218 10.92 -2.61 19.45
C PHE A 218 11.76 -2.81 20.71
N SER A 219 11.78 -4.03 21.25
CA SER A 219 12.53 -4.36 22.47
C SER A 219 14.02 -4.11 22.31
N ASN A 220 14.59 -4.54 21.16
CA ASN A 220 16.00 -4.34 20.85
C ASN A 220 16.34 -2.85 20.65
N GLU A 221 15.49 -2.08 19.95
CA GLU A 221 15.72 -0.65 19.75
C GLU A 221 15.69 0.13 21.07
N VAL A 222 14.73 -0.18 21.96
CA VAL A 222 14.64 0.42 23.30
C VAL A 222 15.88 0.11 24.12
N GLU A 223 16.34 -1.14 24.08
CA GLU A 223 17.51 -1.56 24.83
C GLU A 223 18.80 -0.86 24.34
N ILE A 224 19.02 -0.79 23.02
CA ILE A 224 20.17 -0.10 22.44
C ILE A 224 20.13 1.39 22.80
N LEU A 225 18.99 2.07 22.63
CA LEU A 225 18.87 3.49 22.95
C LEU A 225 19.10 3.76 24.44
N ARG A 226 18.60 2.89 25.32
CA ARG A 226 18.85 2.96 26.76
C ARG A 226 20.35 2.83 27.08
N MET A 227 21.04 1.89 26.46
CA MET A 227 22.49 1.71 26.67
C MET A 227 23.31 2.90 26.17
N ILE A 228 22.91 3.52 25.06
CA ILE A 228 23.52 4.76 24.56
C ILE A 228 23.32 5.89 25.59
N ARG A 229 22.09 6.13 26.04
CA ARG A 229 21.77 7.20 27.00
C ARG A 229 22.43 7.02 28.37
N GLN A 230 22.70 5.79 28.78
CA GLN A 230 23.41 5.48 30.04
C GLN A 230 24.94 5.49 29.92
N GLY A 231 25.50 5.74 28.73
CA GLY A 231 26.95 5.68 28.50
C GLY A 231 27.54 4.25 28.58
N LYS A 232 26.69 3.22 28.55
CA LYS A 232 27.09 1.80 28.65
C LYS A 232 27.25 1.12 27.29
N PHE A 233 26.88 1.80 26.20
CA PHE A 233 26.87 1.21 24.86
C PHE A 233 28.24 0.69 24.42
N SER A 234 29.33 1.36 24.79
CA SER A 234 30.72 0.95 24.49
C SER A 234 31.08 -0.46 25.00
N GLY A 235 30.43 -0.92 26.08
CA GLY A 235 30.62 -2.26 26.65
C GLY A 235 29.85 -3.37 25.94
N THR A 236 29.10 -3.05 24.89
CA THR A 236 28.28 -4.02 24.14
C THR A 236 28.98 -4.49 22.87
N ARG A 237 28.53 -5.62 22.29
CA ARG A 237 29.00 -6.06 20.96
C ARG A 237 28.76 -4.97 19.89
N SER A 238 27.62 -4.28 19.95
CA SER A 238 27.28 -3.19 19.04
C SER A 238 28.20 -1.98 19.22
N GLY A 239 28.57 -1.63 20.45
CA GLY A 239 29.51 -0.56 20.74
C GLY A 239 30.94 -0.89 20.32
N ALA A 240 31.38 -2.13 20.54
CA ALA A 240 32.67 -2.62 20.04
C ALA A 240 32.73 -2.55 18.51
N TYR A 241 31.63 -2.86 17.83
CA TYR A 241 31.54 -2.71 16.37
C TYR A 241 31.71 -1.25 15.93
N ILE A 242 30.99 -0.27 16.53
CA ILE A 242 31.20 1.15 16.18
C ILE A 242 32.62 1.62 16.55
N ALA A 243 33.18 1.14 17.66
CA ALA A 243 34.56 1.46 18.01
C ALA A 243 35.55 0.97 16.94
N GLY A 244 35.31 -0.20 16.34
CA GLY A 244 36.09 -0.72 15.21
C GLY A 244 35.97 0.12 13.93
N LEU A 245 34.85 0.84 13.74
CA LEU A 245 34.70 1.75 12.60
C LEU A 245 35.68 2.94 12.63
N ARG A 246 36.24 3.28 13.81
CA ARG A 246 37.26 4.34 13.94
C ARG A 246 38.52 4.10 13.11
N ALA A 247 38.79 2.85 12.70
CA ALA A 247 39.90 2.54 11.80
C ALA A 247 39.62 2.93 10.34
N HIS A 248 38.36 3.23 9.99
CA HIS A 248 37.91 3.46 8.61
C HIS A 248 37.24 4.83 8.41
N PHE A 249 36.91 5.54 9.49
CA PHE A 249 36.25 6.83 9.46
C PHE A 249 36.90 7.80 10.45
N ASP A 250 36.93 9.07 10.08
CA ASP A 250 37.44 10.15 10.93
C ASP A 250 36.55 10.35 12.16
N SER A 251 37.12 10.98 13.19
CA SER A 251 36.43 11.18 14.48
C SER A 251 35.10 11.92 14.37
N GLU A 252 34.99 12.92 13.50
CA GLU A 252 33.76 13.67 13.22
C GLU A 252 32.66 12.76 12.65
N MET A 253 33.01 11.94 11.66
CA MET A 253 32.09 10.99 11.04
C MET A 253 31.61 9.91 12.02
N ILE A 254 32.47 9.48 12.96
CA ILE A 254 32.06 8.55 14.03
C ILE A 254 31.03 9.19 14.96
N VAL A 255 31.19 10.48 15.29
CA VAL A 255 30.20 11.23 16.07
C VAL A 255 28.88 11.34 15.32
N ASP A 256 28.92 11.64 14.02
CA ASP A 256 27.72 11.71 13.18
C ASP A 256 27.00 10.36 13.07
N LEU A 257 27.74 9.26 12.96
CA LEU A 257 27.18 7.90 12.98
C LEU A 257 26.46 7.60 14.30
N TYR A 258 27.04 8.00 15.43
CA TYR A 258 26.42 7.86 16.75
C TYR A 258 25.15 8.70 16.89
N ASN A 259 25.20 9.96 16.44
CA ASN A 259 24.06 10.87 16.47
C ASN A 259 22.93 10.34 15.59
N TYR A 260 23.27 9.90 14.37
CA TYR A 260 22.33 9.29 13.44
C TYR A 260 21.65 8.05 14.04
N LEU A 261 22.44 7.13 14.61
CA LEU A 261 21.91 5.91 15.24
C LEU A 261 20.96 6.26 16.40
N SER A 262 21.37 7.15 17.29
CA SER A 262 20.59 7.55 18.46
C SER A 262 19.27 8.19 18.06
N LEU A 263 19.31 9.12 17.11
CA LEU A 263 18.13 9.84 16.63
C LEU A 263 17.19 8.92 15.84
N TYR A 264 17.75 8.01 15.04
CA TYR A 264 16.96 6.99 14.33
C TYR A 264 16.21 6.08 15.30
N LEU A 265 16.88 5.57 16.33
CA LEU A 265 16.26 4.68 17.33
C LEU A 265 15.14 5.41 18.07
N GLU A 266 15.36 6.65 18.45
CA GLU A 266 14.33 7.45 19.13
C GLU A 266 13.09 7.64 18.25
N LEU A 267 13.26 8.10 17.01
CA LEU A 267 12.14 8.28 16.08
C LEU A 267 11.46 6.94 15.74
N SER A 268 12.23 5.85 15.65
CA SER A 268 11.70 4.51 15.44
C SER A 268 10.77 4.07 16.57
N ILE A 269 11.21 4.23 17.82
CA ILE A 269 10.45 3.90 19.02
C ILE A 269 9.18 4.76 19.09
N LYS A 270 9.27 6.08 18.83
CA LYS A 270 8.09 6.97 18.77
C LYS A 270 7.06 6.47 17.75
N ALA A 271 7.51 6.10 16.54
CA ALA A 271 6.61 5.60 15.49
C ALA A 271 5.96 4.26 15.87
N LYS A 272 6.73 3.30 16.38
CA LYS A 272 6.22 1.98 16.80
C LYS A 272 5.25 2.09 17.98
N ARG A 273 5.56 2.91 18.98
CA ARG A 273 4.64 3.27 20.06
C ARG A 273 3.32 3.76 19.51
N ASN A 274 3.34 4.70 18.56
CA ASN A 274 2.13 5.25 17.98
C ASN A 274 1.33 4.20 17.18
N LEU A 275 1.98 3.21 16.57
CA LEU A 275 1.29 2.06 15.95
C LEU A 275 0.60 1.17 17.00
N MET A 276 1.28 0.85 18.09
CA MET A 276 0.70 0.05 19.20
C MET A 276 -0.46 0.76 19.88
N LEU A 277 -0.38 2.09 20.04
CA LEU A 277 -1.48 2.91 20.56
C LEU A 277 -2.71 2.83 19.63
N LYS A 278 -2.50 2.99 18.32
CA LYS A 278 -3.59 2.91 17.32
C LYS A 278 -4.29 1.55 17.34
N GLU A 279 -3.53 0.47 17.41
CA GLU A 279 -4.04 -0.92 17.50
C GLU A 279 -4.96 -1.11 18.69
N ASN A 280 -4.62 -0.52 19.85
CA ASN A 280 -5.41 -0.59 21.07
C ASN A 280 -6.49 0.50 21.16
N GLY A 281 -6.75 1.23 20.06
CA GLY A 281 -7.78 2.27 20.01
C GLY A 281 -7.40 3.60 20.66
N PHE A 282 -6.19 3.75 21.18
CA PHE A 282 -5.69 5.00 21.77
C PHE A 282 -5.25 6.01 20.69
N THR A 283 -5.24 7.29 21.08
CA THR A 283 -4.73 8.38 20.24
C THR A 283 -3.20 8.36 20.22
N PRO A 284 -2.57 8.49 19.03
CA PRO A 284 -1.12 8.68 18.94
C PRO A 284 -0.65 9.89 19.77
N ILE A 285 0.56 9.78 20.33
CA ILE A 285 1.18 10.89 21.04
C ILE A 285 1.96 11.71 20.01
N ALA A 286 1.61 13.00 19.90
CA ALA A 286 2.32 13.99 19.12
C ALA A 286 3.29 14.76 20.02
N GLU A 287 4.53 14.92 19.57
CA GLU A 287 5.59 15.63 20.29
C GLU A 287 6.12 16.75 19.40
N ASN A 288 6.20 17.98 19.93
CA ASN A 288 6.51 19.20 19.16
C ASN A 288 7.88 19.14 18.45
N ASP A 289 8.83 18.37 18.98
CA ASP A 289 10.19 18.23 18.46
C ASP A 289 10.31 17.19 17.32
N THR A 290 9.24 16.48 16.99
CA THR A 290 9.31 15.34 16.05
C THR A 290 9.72 15.77 14.64
N ILE A 291 9.19 16.90 14.16
CA ILE A 291 9.49 17.42 12.81
C ILE A 291 10.94 17.91 12.73
N GLU A 292 11.42 18.58 13.78
CA GLU A 292 12.80 19.05 13.89
C GLU A 292 13.77 17.86 13.87
N LYS A 293 13.49 16.83 14.68
CA LYS A 293 14.27 15.57 14.72
C LYS A 293 14.26 14.82 13.40
N LEU A 294 13.14 14.78 12.68
CA LEU A 294 13.09 14.19 11.33
C LEU A 294 13.95 14.97 10.33
N THR A 295 13.99 16.30 10.47
CA THR A 295 14.81 17.18 9.63
C THR A 295 16.29 16.98 9.91
N GLU A 296 16.67 16.92 11.19
CA GLU A 296 18.02 16.61 11.64
C GLU A 296 18.46 15.22 11.17
N LEU A 297 17.60 14.19 11.30
CA LEU A 297 17.91 12.84 10.81
C LEU A 297 18.18 12.84 9.30
N LYS A 298 17.43 13.62 8.50
CA LYS A 298 17.65 13.77 7.06
C LYS A 298 18.98 14.48 6.75
N ALA A 299 19.37 15.47 7.56
CA ALA A 299 20.65 16.16 7.43
C ALA A 299 21.82 15.23 7.77
N LEU A 300 21.76 14.53 8.90
CA LEU A 300 22.76 13.53 9.32
C LEU A 300 22.89 12.42 8.28
N ARG A 301 21.76 11.94 7.73
CA ARG A 301 21.76 10.96 6.64
C ARG A 301 22.59 11.43 5.44
N LYS A 302 22.48 12.71 5.08
CA LYS A 302 23.20 13.30 3.95
C LYS A 302 24.70 13.43 4.26
N GLN A 303 25.07 13.78 5.49
CA GLN A 303 26.46 13.90 5.93
C GLN A 303 27.15 12.54 5.98
N VAL A 304 26.51 11.57 6.65
CA VAL A 304 27.00 10.19 6.80
C VAL A 304 27.07 9.47 5.45
N GLY A 305 26.16 9.80 4.53
CA GLY A 305 26.13 9.26 3.18
C GLY A 305 25.90 7.74 3.12
N LYS A 306 25.99 7.18 1.92
CA LYS A 306 25.67 5.76 1.67
C LYS A 306 26.65 4.81 2.37
N THR A 307 27.92 5.18 2.45
CA THR A 307 28.96 4.36 3.10
C THR A 307 28.70 4.24 4.59
N GLY A 308 28.35 5.34 5.26
CA GLY A 308 27.99 5.28 6.67
C GLY A 308 26.64 4.59 6.93
N GLU A 309 25.65 4.75 6.05
CA GLU A 309 24.41 3.94 6.12
C GLU A 309 24.70 2.43 6.04
N LEU A 310 25.59 2.01 5.13
CA LEU A 310 26.01 0.61 5.02
C LEU A 310 26.76 0.15 6.28
N ALA A 311 27.61 1.00 6.84
CA ALA A 311 28.30 0.71 8.09
C ALA A 311 27.33 0.53 9.28
N LEU A 312 26.16 1.19 9.27
CA LEU A 312 25.16 1.01 10.34
C LEU A 312 24.21 -0.17 10.12
N GLN A 313 24.22 -0.84 8.96
CA GLN A 313 23.31 -1.96 8.68
C GLN A 313 23.35 -3.13 9.70
N PRO A 314 24.51 -3.48 10.29
CA PRO A 314 24.56 -4.51 11.33
C PRO A 314 23.81 -4.12 12.61
N LEU A 315 23.59 -2.82 12.84
CA LEU A 315 22.92 -2.28 14.03
C LEU A 315 21.45 -1.94 13.77
N ILE A 316 21.15 -1.37 12.59
CA ILE A 316 19.81 -0.94 12.21
C ILE A 316 19.50 -1.35 10.77
N ARG A 317 18.32 -1.92 10.55
CA ARG A 317 17.85 -2.26 9.20
C ARG A 317 17.14 -1.06 8.59
N ILE A 318 17.77 -0.38 7.62
CA ILE A 318 17.14 0.73 6.89
C ILE A 318 16.56 0.17 5.58
N LYS A 319 15.41 -0.52 5.67
CA LYS A 319 14.69 -1.05 4.50
C LYS A 319 13.42 -0.24 4.25
N HIS A 320 12.56 -0.75 3.38
CA HIS A 320 11.33 -0.08 2.97
C HIS A 320 10.39 0.22 4.15
N ARG A 321 10.18 -0.75 5.04
CA ARG A 321 9.24 -0.63 6.17
C ARG A 321 9.71 0.44 7.16
N GLU A 322 11.01 0.56 7.37
CA GLU A 322 11.59 1.47 8.34
C GLU A 322 11.53 2.92 7.84
N LEU A 323 11.76 3.11 6.54
CA LEU A 323 11.53 4.42 5.90
C LEU A 323 10.05 4.79 5.88
N TRP A 324 9.16 3.83 5.59
CA TRP A 324 7.71 4.04 5.67
C TRP A 324 7.28 4.44 7.08
N LYS A 325 7.77 3.74 8.11
CA LYS A 325 7.48 3.99 9.52
C LYS A 325 7.82 5.42 9.91
N LEU A 326 9.00 5.92 9.54
CA LEU A 326 9.39 7.31 9.80
C LEU A 326 8.48 8.31 9.08
N SER A 327 8.02 7.99 7.87
CA SER A 327 7.09 8.84 7.12
C SER A 327 5.69 8.96 7.78
N GLN A 328 5.35 8.08 8.72
CA GLN A 328 4.12 8.18 9.50
C GLN A 328 4.18 9.33 10.52
N LEU A 329 5.39 9.67 10.99
CA LEU A 329 5.62 10.76 11.93
C LEU A 329 5.57 12.15 11.25
N GLU A 330 5.72 12.22 9.93
CA GLU A 330 5.60 13.48 9.17
C GLU A 330 4.15 14.00 9.12
N ASN A 331 3.18 13.14 9.39
CA ASN A 331 1.75 13.40 9.24
C ASN A 331 0.97 13.34 10.57
N SER A 332 1.67 13.15 11.69
CA SER A 332 1.08 12.91 13.02
C SER A 332 1.00 14.14 13.89
#